data_AF-A0A8T6UTE5-F1
#
_entry.id   AF-A0A8T6UTE5-F1
#
_cell.length_a   1.000
_cell.length_b   1.000
_cell.length_c   1.000
_cell.angle_alpha   90.00
_cell.angle_beta   90.00
_cell.angle_gamma   90.00
#
_symmetry.space_group_name_H-M   'P 1'
#
loop_
_entity.id
_entity.type
_entity.pdbx_description
1 polymer ?
#
loop_
_entity_poly.entity_id
_entity_poly.type
_entity_poly.pdbx_seq_one_letter_code
_entity_poly.pdbx_strand_id
1 'polypeptide(L)'
;MEKKIVIKLPSMIKLPDDEIESRVKKELALRLYQQDILSFGQARKLAQVSKWEFIAFLKNEQSGIPYTEAELEVGLKTIEELD
;
A
#
# COMPACT_ATOMS: atom_id res chain seq x y z
N MET A 1 2.13 -6.61 20.32
CA MET A 1 1.82 -8.05 20.19
C MET A 1 1.67 -8.37 18.72
N GLU A 2 2.39 -9.37 18.21
CA GLU A 2 2.27 -9.83 16.83
C GLU A 2 1.20 -10.93 16.73
N LYS A 3 0.44 -10.95 15.61
CA LYS A 3 -0.59 -11.97 15.35
C LYS A 3 -0.15 -12.79 14.14
N LYS A 4 -0.19 -14.12 14.26
CA LYS A 4 0.09 -15.05 13.16
C LYS A 4 -1.22 -15.55 12.56
N ILE A 5 -1.36 -15.43 11.24
CA ILE A 5 -2.49 -15.93 10.46
C ILE A 5 -1.95 -16.93 9.44
N VAL A 6 -2.59 -18.09 9.31
CA VAL A 6 -2.24 -19.11 8.32
C VAL A 6 -3.45 -19.27 7.40
N ILE A 7 -3.23 -19.06 6.09
CA ILE A 7 -4.27 -19.16 5.06
C ILE A 7 -3.90 -20.32 4.14
N LYS A 8 -4.88 -21.17 3.82
CA LYS A 8 -4.75 -22.19 2.77
C LYS A 8 -5.35 -21.63 1.49
N LEU A 9 -4.54 -21.54 0.44
CA LEU A 9 -5.02 -21.12 -0.88
C LEU A 9 -5.53 -22.34 -1.67
N PRO A 10 -6.46 -22.14 -2.61
CA PRO A 10 -6.89 -23.20 -3.52
C PRO A 10 -5.72 -23.72 -4.34
N SER A 11 -5.65 -25.03 -4.56
CA SER A 11 -4.58 -25.68 -5.31
C SER A 11 -4.52 -25.31 -6.80
N MET A 12 -5.57 -24.70 -7.34
CA MET A 12 -5.65 -24.28 -8.74
C MET A 12 -5.28 -22.80 -8.96
N ILE A 13 -4.67 -22.16 -7.96
CA ILE A 13 -4.28 -20.76 -8.09
C ILE A 13 -3.18 -20.62 -9.17
N LYS A 14 -3.36 -19.68 -10.09
CA LYS A 14 -2.38 -19.37 -11.14
C LYS A 14 -1.43 -18.28 -10.64
N LEU A 15 -0.63 -18.60 -9.64
CA LEU A 15 0.43 -17.73 -9.14
C LEU A 15 1.73 -18.52 -8.96
N PRO A 16 2.89 -17.95 -9.33
CA PRO A 16 4.18 -18.53 -8.98
C PRO A 16 4.31 -18.66 -7.45
N ASP A 17 4.80 -19.80 -6.97
CA ASP A 17 4.88 -20.10 -5.53
C ASP A 17 5.74 -19.08 -4.77
N ASP A 18 6.78 -18.55 -5.42
CA ASP A 18 7.68 -17.51 -4.90
C ASP A 18 7.03 -16.12 -4.81
N GLU A 19 5.94 -15.88 -5.53
CA GLU A 19 5.21 -14.61 -5.51
C GLU A 19 4.03 -14.60 -4.53
N ILE A 20 3.51 -15.76 -4.13
CA ILE A 20 2.29 -15.90 -3.34
C ILE A 20 2.36 -15.06 -2.06
N GLU A 21 3.41 -15.21 -1.26
CA GLU A 21 3.53 -14.53 0.02
C GLU A 21 3.59 -13.01 -0.15
N SER A 22 4.39 -12.54 -1.11
CA SER A 22 4.54 -11.11 -1.43
C SER A 22 3.21 -10.52 -1.86
N ARG A 23 2.48 -11.21 -2.74
CA ARG A 23 1.19 -10.75 -3.27
C ARG A 23 0.12 -10.71 -2.18
N VAL A 24 -0.02 -11.78 -1.40
CA VAL A 24 -1.01 -11.83 -0.29
C VAL A 24 -0.76 -10.73 0.74
N LYS A 25 0.51 -10.47 1.11
CA LYS A 25 0.85 -9.39 2.05
C LYS A 25 0.51 -8.00 1.50
N LYS A 26 0.82 -7.74 0.22
CA LYS A 26 0.51 -6.47 -0.44
C LYS A 26 -0.99 -6.22 -0.51
N GLU A 27 -1.76 -7.22 -0.96
CA GLU A 27 -3.23 -7.12 -1.04
C GLU A 27 -3.86 -6.89 0.34
N LEU A 28 -3.41 -7.62 1.36
CA LEU A 28 -3.89 -7.45 2.73
C LEU A 28 -3.54 -6.07 3.28
N ALA A 29 -2.31 -5.61 3.07
CA ALA A 29 -1.86 -4.29 3.50
C ALA A 29 -2.68 -3.17 2.87
N LEU A 30 -2.93 -3.24 1.56
CA LEU A 30 -3.76 -2.28 0.84
C LEU A 30 -5.17 -2.26 1.39
N ARG A 31 -5.80 -3.42 1.53
CA ARG A 31 -7.19 -3.48 1.98
C ARG A 31 -7.37 -2.93 3.39
N LEU A 32 -6.45 -3.25 4.30
CA LEU A 32 -6.49 -2.73 5.66
C LEU A 32 -6.14 -1.24 5.75
N TYR A 33 -5.31 -0.72 4.84
CA TYR A 33 -5.06 0.73 4.70
C TYR A 33 -6.30 1.47 4.21
N GLN A 34 -6.95 0.98 3.15
CA GLN A 34 -8.18 1.56 2.59
C GLN A 34 -9.35 1.59 3.59
N GLN A 35 -9.35 0.68 4.57
CA GLN A 35 -10.38 0.63 5.62
C GLN A 35 -9.99 1.42 6.88
N ASP A 36 -8.93 2.24 6.81
CA ASP A 36 -8.39 3.02 7.93
C ASP A 36 -7.98 2.17 9.16
N ILE A 37 -7.78 0.86 8.97
CA ILE A 37 -7.35 -0.08 10.03
C ILE A 37 -5.84 0.01 10.24
N LEU A 38 -5.08 0.16 9.15
CA LEU A 38 -3.63 0.36 9.20
C LEU A 38 -3.28 1.77 8.75
N SER A 39 -2.39 2.42 9.49
CA SER A 39 -1.72 3.62 9.00
C SER A 39 -0.79 3.30 7.83
N PHE A 40 -0.40 4.31 7.04
CA PHE A 40 0.53 4.17 5.92
C PHE A 40 1.81 3.41 6.31
N GLY A 41 2.39 3.74 7.48
CA GLY A 41 3.59 3.09 7.98
C GLY A 41 3.39 1.62 8.32
N GLN A 42 2.24 1.27 8.90
CA GLN A 42 1.90 -0.12 9.23
C GLN A 42 1.61 -0.94 7.98
N ALA A 43 0.85 -0.38 7.03
CA ALA A 43 0.51 -1.05 5.79
C ALA A 43 1.76 -1.35 4.95
N ARG A 44 2.66 -0.36 4.80
CA ARG A 44 3.94 -0.57 4.13
C ARG A 44 4.80 -1.65 4.80
N LYS A 45 4.83 -1.67 6.13
CA LYS A 45 5.57 -2.69 6.89
C LYS A 45 4.98 -4.09 6.67
N LEU A 46 3.65 -4.20 6.62
CA LEU A 46 2.96 -5.46 6.31
C LEU A 46 3.25 -5.92 4.87
N ALA A 47 3.21 -5.00 3.90
CA ALA A 47 3.54 -5.26 2.50
C ALA A 47 5.03 -5.56 2.26
N GLN A 48 5.91 -5.27 3.21
CA GLN A 48 7.37 -5.44 3.14
C GLN A 48 8.02 -4.69 1.98
N VAL A 49 7.55 -3.47 1.69
CA VAL A 49 8.08 -2.63 0.61
C VAL A 49 8.62 -1.29 1.13
N SER A 50 9.41 -0.60 0.32
CA SER A 50 9.87 0.77 0.58
C SER A 50 8.72 1.79 0.49
N LYS A 51 8.97 3.01 0.96
CA LYS A 51 7.98 4.10 0.94
C LYS A 51 7.50 4.36 -0.50
N TRP A 52 8.45 4.44 -1.42
CA TRP A 52 8.17 4.75 -2.82
C TRP A 52 7.43 3.61 -3.53
N GLU A 53 7.76 2.36 -3.25
CA GLU A 53 7.05 1.20 -3.79
C GLU A 53 5.59 1.15 -3.29
N PHE A 54 5.35 1.47 -2.02
CA PHE A 54 3.98 1.50 -1.49
C PHE A 54 3.16 2.64 -2.12
N ILE A 55 3.78 3.81 -2.33
CA ILE A 55 3.13 4.92 -3.06
C ILE A 55 2.79 4.53 -4.49
N ALA A 56 3.71 3.86 -5.19
CA ALA A 56 3.46 3.36 -6.55
C ALA A 56 2.33 2.33 -6.56
N PHE A 57 2.28 1.45 -5.56
CA PHE A 57 1.22 0.46 -5.41
C PHE A 57 -0.16 1.10 -5.20
N LEU A 58 -0.27 2.13 -4.34
CA LEU A 58 -1.52 2.88 -4.14
C LEU A 58 -2.01 3.59 -5.43
N LYS A 59 -1.07 4.10 -6.24
CA LYS A 59 -1.40 4.73 -7.53
C LYS A 59 -1.95 3.73 -8.54
N ASN A 60 -1.35 2.55 -8.64
CA ASN A 60 -1.79 1.51 -9.59
C ASN A 60 -3.19 0.98 -9.26
N GLU A 61 -3.54 0.90 -7.98
CA GLU A 61 -4.83 0.40 -7.49
C GLU A 61 -5.89 1.50 -7.33
N GLN A 62 -5.71 2.66 -8.00
CA GLN A 62 -6.62 3.83 -8.00
C GLN A 62 -7.03 4.33 -6.60
N SER A 63 -6.30 3.97 -5.55
CA SER A 63 -6.66 4.33 -4.18
C SER A 63 -6.14 5.70 -3.79
N GLY A 64 -5.28 6.30 -4.62
CA GLY A 64 -4.65 7.59 -4.38
C GLY A 64 -3.85 7.61 -3.07
N ILE A 65 -3.15 8.70 -2.83
CA ILE A 65 -2.82 9.10 -1.47
C ILE A 65 -3.87 10.14 -1.13
N PRO A 66 -4.62 10.01 -0.03
CA PRO A 66 -5.51 11.08 0.39
C PRO A 66 -4.64 12.31 0.70
N TYR A 67 -4.80 13.34 -0.12
CA TYR A 67 -4.28 14.67 0.14
C TYR A 67 -5.43 15.54 0.63
N THR A 68 -5.20 16.29 1.70
CA THR A 68 -6.08 17.39 2.02
C THR A 68 -5.89 18.52 1.01
N GLU A 69 -6.91 19.35 0.83
CA GLU A 69 -6.85 20.50 -0.09
C GLU A 69 -5.69 21.45 0.26
N ALA A 70 -5.44 21.64 1.56
CA ALA A 70 -4.30 22.40 2.06
C ALA A 70 -2.94 21.77 1.71
N GLU A 71 -2.79 20.44 1.82
CA GLU A 71 -1.55 19.76 1.42
C GLU A 71 -1.32 19.82 -0.09
N LEU A 72 -2.41 19.79 -0.87
CA LEU A 72 -2.35 19.94 -2.32
C LEU A 72 -1.89 21.35 -2.71
N GLU A 73 -2.45 22.37 -2.08
CA GLU A 73 -2.14 23.78 -2.33
C GLU A 73 -0.69 24.12 -1.99
N VAL A 74 -0.19 23.63 -0.84
CA VAL A 74 1.23 23.74 -0.48
C VAL A 74 2.13 23.05 -1.52
N GLY A 75 1.73 21.87 -1.99
CA GLY A 75 2.46 21.13 -3.03
C GLY A 75 2.57 21.92 -4.33
N LEU A 76 1.45 22.50 -4.81
CA LEU A 76 1.41 23.31 -6.02
C LEU A 76 2.29 24.56 -5.90
N LYS A 77 2.17 25.28 -4.78
CA LYS A 77 2.97 26.48 -4.53
C LYS A 77 4.47 26.19 -4.50
N THR A 78 4.87 25.06 -3.92
CA THR A 78 6.27 24.63 -3.91
C THR A 78 6.82 24.40 -5.31
N ILE A 79 5.99 23.91 -6.25
CA ILE A 79 6.39 23.68 -7.64
C ILE A 79 6.52 25.00 -8.40
N GLU A 80 5.58 25.93 -8.21
CA GLU A 80 5.62 27.26 -8.84
C GLU A 80 6.84 28.08 -8.42
N GLU A 81 7.37 27.87 -7.21
CA GLU A 81 8.59 28.53 -6.71
C GLU A 81 9.89 27.91 -7.25
N LEU A 82 9.82 26.80 -7.99
CA LEU A 82 10.98 26.13 -8.59
C LEU A 82 11.22 26.51 -10.08
N ASP A 83 10.26 27.20 -10.72
CA ASP A 83 10.37 27.78 -12.07
C ASP A 83 10.84 29.25 -12.02
#